data_AF-A0A397CYF2-F1
#
_entry.id   AF-A0A397CYF2-F1
#
_cell.length_a   1.000
_cell.length_b   1.000
_cell.length_c   1.000
_cell.angle_alpha   90.00
_cell.angle_beta   90.00
_cell.angle_gamma   90.00
#
_symmetry.space_group_name_H-M   'P 1'
#
loop_
_entity.id
_entity.type
_entity.pdbx_description
1 polymer ?
#
loop_
_entity_poly.entity_id
_entity_poly.type
_entity_poly.pdbx_seq_one_letter_code
_entity_poly.pdbx_strand_id
1 'polypeptide(L)'
;MPKSRLQRALRGLGVLCGSRPVAVITVAFVFSVVCTLGALRMTIQNDPQKLWVPPTSTSAKQQAYFDENFGPFFRIEQLIFHFPNGSDDNDLITAPLLAEVAALQHRIETTAVEVDGRNITLDDLCFRPIPDKGCLVESPMQYWRNNVSLLATDPDIKLTVVCQTTHPLNNPQNTTFLAHAKAWEAQVFLNTSFSSPSGLVVERMAQRSVEDALTVETQQNAFVVVLSYGVMFVYVALALGNARDPVRSRFGLGLWGILIVLFSMGIAFGTFVGLGFYSPF
;
A
#
# COMPACT_ATOMS: atom_id res chain seq x y z
N MET A 1 -39.80 -1.14 49.21
CA MET A 1 -38.91 -0.22 48.48
C MET A 1 -39.51 0.10 47.11
N PRO A 2 -39.59 1.37 46.70
CA PRO A 2 -40.06 1.73 45.36
C PRO A 2 -39.04 1.29 44.30
N LYS A 3 -39.48 0.53 43.28
CA LYS A 3 -38.59 0.08 42.20
C LYS A 3 -38.08 1.27 41.40
N SER A 4 -36.76 1.37 41.26
CA SER A 4 -36.10 2.45 40.51
C SER A 4 -36.62 2.49 39.06
N ARG A 5 -36.56 3.67 38.43
CA ARG A 5 -37.02 3.83 37.03
C ARG A 5 -36.27 2.88 36.10
N LEU A 6 -34.96 2.74 36.30
CA LEU A 6 -34.11 1.78 35.58
C LEU A 6 -34.55 0.32 35.79
N GLN A 7 -34.83 -0.10 37.02
CA GLN A 7 -35.29 -1.47 37.30
C GLN A 7 -36.63 -1.78 36.62
N ARG A 8 -37.54 -0.79 36.52
CA ARG A 8 -38.79 -0.94 35.77
C ARG A 8 -38.55 -1.04 34.27
N ALA A 9 -37.67 -0.22 33.70
CA ALA A 9 -37.32 -0.25 32.27
C ALA A 9 -36.69 -1.61 31.88
N LEU A 10 -35.65 -2.05 32.59
CA LEU A 10 -34.98 -3.33 32.33
C LEU A 10 -35.92 -4.53 32.51
N ARG A 11 -36.82 -4.50 33.50
CA ARG A 11 -37.85 -5.54 33.66
C ARG A 11 -38.84 -5.55 32.50
N GLY A 12 -39.26 -4.38 32.01
CA GLY A 12 -40.13 -4.26 30.84
C GLY A 12 -39.48 -4.85 29.58
N LEU A 13 -38.22 -4.49 29.33
CA LEU A 13 -37.42 -5.01 28.22
C LEU A 13 -37.26 -6.54 28.31
N GLY A 14 -36.90 -7.06 29.48
CA GLY A 14 -36.77 -8.52 29.70
C GLY A 14 -38.08 -9.29 29.48
N VAL A 15 -39.22 -8.72 29.90
CA VAL A 15 -40.55 -9.29 29.61
C VAL A 15 -40.88 -9.25 28.12
N LEU A 16 -40.51 -8.19 27.40
CA LEU A 16 -40.69 -8.11 25.95
C LEU A 16 -39.87 -9.20 25.21
N CYS A 17 -38.58 -9.32 25.54
CA CYS A 17 -37.70 -10.33 24.96
C CYS A 17 -38.18 -11.77 25.26
N GLY A 18 -38.66 -12.02 26.49
CA GLY A 18 -39.17 -13.35 26.88
C GLY A 18 -40.55 -13.70 26.33
N SER A 19 -41.43 -12.73 26.10
CA SER A 19 -42.80 -12.97 25.63
C SER A 19 -42.95 -13.03 24.10
N ARG A 20 -42.06 -12.38 23.34
CA ARG A 20 -42.08 -12.37 21.86
C ARG A 20 -40.68 -12.53 21.24
N PRO A 21 -39.94 -13.61 21.54
CA PRO A 21 -38.53 -13.74 21.17
C PRO A 21 -38.30 -13.66 19.65
N VAL A 22 -39.11 -14.34 18.84
CA VAL A 22 -38.97 -14.35 17.38
C VAL A 22 -39.10 -12.95 16.79
N ALA A 23 -40.08 -12.16 17.25
CA ALA A 23 -40.29 -10.80 16.76
C ALA A 23 -39.14 -9.84 17.15
N VAL A 24 -38.57 -9.99 18.35
CA VAL A 24 -37.42 -9.19 18.78
C VAL A 24 -36.17 -9.55 17.97
N ILE A 25 -35.92 -10.85 17.74
CA ILE A 25 -34.77 -11.33 16.96
C ILE A 25 -34.88 -10.88 15.50
N THR A 26 -36.05 -11.01 14.86
CA THR A 26 -36.20 -10.59 13.45
C THR A 26 -36.04 -9.09 13.27
N VAL A 27 -36.60 -8.26 14.16
CA VAL A 27 -36.40 -6.80 14.12
C VAL A 27 -34.92 -6.43 14.32
N ALA A 28 -34.23 -7.05 15.29
CA ALA A 28 -32.81 -6.79 15.53
C ALA A 28 -31.93 -7.22 14.35
N PHE A 29 -32.23 -8.37 13.72
CA PHE A 29 -31.52 -8.85 12.55
C PHE A 29 -31.72 -7.94 11.34
N VAL A 30 -32.97 -7.56 11.03
CA VAL A 30 -33.28 -6.63 9.92
C VAL A 30 -32.60 -5.28 10.14
N PHE A 31 -32.65 -4.73 11.36
CA PHE A 31 -31.92 -3.51 11.70
C PHE A 31 -30.41 -3.66 11.47
N SER A 32 -29.81 -4.75 11.92
CA SER A 32 -28.38 -5.02 11.72
C SER A 32 -28.00 -5.08 10.24
N VAL A 33 -28.77 -5.81 9.43
CA VAL A 33 -28.57 -5.91 7.98
C VAL A 33 -28.68 -4.53 7.32
N VAL A 34 -29.74 -3.77 7.60
CA VAL A 34 -29.94 -2.43 7.03
C VAL A 34 -28.78 -1.48 7.38
N CYS A 35 -28.32 -1.48 8.63
CA CYS A 35 -27.16 -0.70 9.05
C CYS A 35 -25.84 -1.15 8.38
N THR A 36 -25.67 -2.44 8.13
CA THR A 36 -24.47 -2.96 7.42
C THR A 36 -24.44 -2.62 5.93
N LEU A 37 -25.57 -2.34 5.27
CA LEU A 37 -25.61 -2.06 3.83
C LEU A 37 -24.75 -0.86 3.40
N GLY A 38 -24.51 0.11 4.31
CA GLY A 38 -23.62 1.23 4.02
C GLY A 38 -22.17 0.81 3.75
N ALA A 39 -21.73 -0.35 4.24
CA ALA A 39 -20.40 -0.90 3.96
C ALA A 39 -20.18 -1.25 2.47
N LEU A 40 -21.24 -1.42 1.67
CA LEU A 40 -21.13 -1.64 0.22
C LEU A 40 -20.57 -0.42 -0.54
N ARG A 41 -20.51 0.76 0.10
CA ARG A 41 -19.87 1.97 -0.46
C ARG A 41 -18.41 2.14 0.00
N MET A 42 -17.85 1.17 0.71
CA MET A 42 -16.49 1.24 1.24
C MET A 42 -15.46 1.17 0.10
N THR A 43 -14.74 2.27 -0.12
CA THR A 43 -13.43 2.26 -0.77
C THR A 43 -12.35 1.92 0.26
N ILE A 44 -11.21 1.38 -0.17
CA ILE A 44 -10.04 1.15 0.69
C ILE A 44 -8.98 2.20 0.32
N GLN A 45 -8.52 2.96 1.30
CA GLN A 45 -7.54 4.02 1.14
C GLN A 45 -6.13 3.47 1.41
N ASN A 46 -5.37 3.18 0.34
CA ASN A 46 -4.02 2.62 0.42
C ASN A 46 -2.89 3.64 0.20
N ASP A 47 -3.21 4.86 -0.23
CA ASP A 47 -2.21 5.92 -0.45
C ASP A 47 -1.84 6.56 0.90
N PRO A 48 -0.54 6.55 1.28
CA PRO A 48 -0.09 6.93 2.61
C PRO A 48 -0.16 8.43 2.86
N GLN A 49 -0.06 9.29 1.83
CA GLN A 49 -0.10 10.74 2.05
C GLN A 49 -1.42 11.15 2.68
N LYS A 50 -2.52 10.56 2.18
CA LYS A 50 -3.87 10.73 2.69
C LYS A 50 -4.02 10.17 4.12
N LEU A 51 -3.59 8.92 4.34
CA LEU A 51 -3.63 8.26 5.66
C LEU A 51 -2.91 9.05 6.78
N TRP A 52 -1.82 9.76 6.45
CA TRP A 52 -0.97 10.44 7.45
C TRP A 52 -1.11 11.97 7.48
N VAL A 53 -1.70 12.62 6.47
CA VAL A 53 -1.78 14.10 6.36
C VAL A 53 -3.23 14.57 6.24
N PRO A 54 -3.80 15.20 7.29
CA PRO A 54 -5.14 15.78 7.21
C PRO A 54 -5.23 16.87 6.11
N PRO A 55 -6.26 16.87 5.26
CA PRO A 55 -6.37 17.76 4.09
C PRO A 55 -6.61 19.23 4.49
N THR A 56 -7.07 19.48 5.71
CA THR A 56 -7.25 20.83 6.27
C THR A 56 -5.96 21.41 6.87
N SER A 57 -4.90 20.60 7.00
CA SER A 57 -3.61 20.99 7.59
C SER A 57 -2.91 22.08 6.79
N THR A 58 -1.97 22.77 7.43
CA THR A 58 -1.11 23.76 6.75
C THR A 58 -0.25 23.11 5.68
N SER A 59 0.30 21.93 5.95
CA SER A 59 1.14 21.18 5.01
C SER A 59 0.38 20.78 3.75
N ALA A 60 -0.85 20.25 3.88
CA ALA A 60 -1.69 19.92 2.73
C ALA A 60 -2.03 21.16 1.88
N LYS A 61 -2.29 22.31 2.50
CA LYS A 61 -2.53 23.58 1.79
C LYS A 61 -1.28 24.12 1.09
N GLN A 62 -0.12 23.99 1.72
CA GLN A 62 1.17 24.38 1.13
C GLN A 62 1.54 23.47 -0.04
N GLN A 63 1.30 22.16 0.07
CA GLN A 63 1.45 21.21 -1.03
C GLN A 63 0.49 21.52 -2.17
N ALA A 64 -0.81 21.73 -1.89
CA ALA A 64 -1.78 22.09 -2.93
C ALA A 64 -1.41 23.39 -3.66
N TYR A 65 -0.94 24.41 -2.92
CA TYR A 65 -0.43 25.64 -3.52
C TYR A 65 0.83 25.41 -4.37
N PHE A 66 1.76 24.55 -3.92
CA PHE A 66 2.93 24.18 -4.70
C PHE A 66 2.53 23.45 -6.00
N ASP A 67 1.71 22.41 -5.88
CA ASP A 67 1.21 21.59 -7.00
C ASP A 67 0.45 22.43 -8.05
N GLU A 68 -0.31 23.46 -7.62
CA GLU A 68 -1.00 24.40 -8.50
C GLU A 68 -0.06 25.34 -9.27
N ASN A 69 1.03 25.80 -8.64
CA ASN A 69 1.94 26.79 -9.22
C ASN A 69 3.13 26.19 -10.01
N PHE A 70 3.64 25.03 -9.57
CA PHE A 70 4.86 24.41 -10.11
C PHE A 70 4.62 23.04 -10.75
N GLY A 71 3.39 22.52 -10.62
CA GLY A 71 3.16 21.09 -10.77
C GLY A 71 3.70 20.30 -9.56
N PRO A 72 3.24 19.06 -9.41
CA PRO A 72 3.56 18.19 -8.27
C PRO A 72 4.97 17.60 -8.31
N PHE A 73 5.41 17.07 -7.17
CA PHE A 73 6.72 16.44 -7.02
C PHE A 73 6.82 15.03 -7.64
N PHE A 74 7.91 14.74 -8.37
CA PHE A 74 8.13 13.52 -9.17
C PHE A 74 8.05 12.21 -8.40
N ARG A 75 7.72 11.13 -9.13
CA ARG A 75 8.00 9.76 -8.68
C ARG A 75 9.50 9.51 -8.82
N ILE A 76 10.13 9.00 -7.77
CA ILE A 76 11.55 8.67 -7.75
C ILE A 76 11.67 7.14 -7.80
N GLU A 77 12.41 6.66 -8.79
CA GLU A 77 12.76 5.25 -8.95
C GLU A 77 14.28 5.14 -8.75
N GLN A 78 14.70 4.46 -7.68
CA GLN A 78 16.10 4.45 -7.24
C GLN A 78 16.73 3.06 -7.35
N LEU A 79 17.90 3.01 -7.99
CA LEU A 79 18.79 1.85 -8.04
C LEU A 79 20.02 2.12 -7.17
N ILE A 80 20.37 1.19 -6.28
CA ILE A 80 21.57 1.26 -5.45
C ILE A 80 22.43 0.02 -5.72
N PHE A 81 23.63 0.26 -6.25
CA PHE A 81 24.60 -0.77 -6.61
C PHE A 81 25.59 -0.97 -5.45
N HIS A 82 25.77 -2.21 -5.00
CA HIS A 82 26.72 -2.53 -3.93
C HIS A 82 27.28 -3.95 -4.07
N PHE A 83 28.39 -4.22 -3.38
CA PHE A 83 28.93 -5.57 -3.24
C PHE A 83 28.47 -6.20 -1.92
N PRO A 84 27.96 -7.45 -1.92
CA PRO A 84 27.44 -8.09 -0.71
C PRO A 84 28.55 -8.43 0.30
N ASN A 85 29.78 -8.63 -0.20
CA ASN A 85 30.98 -8.73 0.62
C ASN A 85 31.71 -7.38 0.56
N GLY A 86 31.44 -6.52 1.54
CA GLY A 86 32.04 -5.18 1.64
C GLY A 86 33.50 -5.18 2.08
N SER A 87 34.40 -5.75 1.29
CA SER A 87 35.84 -5.48 1.41
C SER A 87 36.18 -4.13 0.80
N ASP A 88 36.98 -3.32 1.50
CA ASP A 88 37.36 -1.96 1.09
C ASP A 88 38.07 -1.88 -0.28
N ASP A 89 38.59 -3.01 -0.79
CA ASP A 89 39.20 -3.13 -2.12
C ASP A 89 38.20 -3.14 -3.30
N ASN A 90 36.89 -3.28 -3.03
CA ASN A 90 35.87 -3.42 -4.07
C ASN A 90 35.41 -2.06 -4.63
N ASP A 91 36.18 -1.53 -5.56
CA ASP A 91 35.90 -0.27 -6.25
C ASP A 91 34.72 -0.36 -7.22
N LEU A 92 33.67 0.41 -6.96
CA LEU A 92 32.47 0.52 -7.81
C LEU A 92 32.68 1.41 -9.05
N ILE A 93 33.67 2.31 -9.05
CA ILE A 93 33.89 3.31 -10.12
C ILE A 93 34.95 2.77 -11.09
N THR A 94 34.60 1.67 -11.76
CA THR A 94 35.46 1.02 -12.77
C THR A 94 34.74 0.85 -14.09
N ALA A 95 35.49 0.90 -15.21
CA ALA A 95 34.96 0.72 -16.56
C ALA A 95 34.04 -0.51 -16.74
N PRO A 96 34.39 -1.73 -16.29
CA PRO A 96 33.52 -2.90 -16.46
C PRO A 96 32.20 -2.78 -15.68
N LEU A 97 32.23 -2.29 -14.43
CA LEU A 97 31.02 -2.12 -13.62
C LEU A 97 30.11 -1.03 -14.20
N LEU A 98 30.68 0.10 -14.63
CA LEU A 98 29.92 1.15 -15.30
C LEU A 98 29.33 0.69 -16.64
N ALA A 99 29.99 -0.22 -17.36
CA ALA A 99 29.42 -0.86 -18.54
C ALA A 99 28.26 -1.82 -18.21
N GLU A 100 28.33 -2.57 -17.09
CA GLU A 100 27.19 -3.35 -16.57
C GLU A 100 26.00 -2.45 -16.19
N VAL A 101 26.26 -1.32 -15.51
CA VAL A 101 25.25 -0.30 -15.17
C VAL A 101 24.64 0.30 -16.44
N ALA A 102 25.44 0.64 -17.45
CA ALA A 102 24.96 1.16 -18.73
C ALA A 102 24.06 0.16 -19.47
N ALA A 103 24.43 -1.12 -19.47
CA ALA A 103 23.61 -2.18 -20.07
C ALA A 103 22.28 -2.38 -19.33
N LEU A 104 22.27 -2.28 -17.99
CA LEU A 104 21.05 -2.32 -17.20
C LEU A 104 20.16 -1.09 -17.47
N GLN A 105 20.72 0.11 -17.45
CA GLN A 105 20.02 1.36 -17.74
C GLN A 105 19.38 1.32 -19.13
N HIS A 106 20.14 0.97 -20.17
CA HIS A 106 19.63 0.89 -21.53
C HIS A 106 18.49 -0.14 -21.67
N ARG A 107 18.58 -1.28 -20.97
CA ARG A 107 17.50 -2.27 -20.91
C ARG A 107 16.24 -1.71 -20.23
N ILE A 108 16.37 -0.92 -19.17
CA ILE A 108 15.24 -0.29 -18.50
C ILE A 108 14.59 0.77 -19.40
N GLU A 109 15.39 1.64 -20.04
CA GLU A 109 14.92 2.68 -20.96
C GLU A 109 14.16 2.11 -22.17
N THR A 110 14.59 0.97 -22.71
CA THR A 110 14.02 0.34 -23.91
C THR A 110 12.91 -0.67 -23.64
N THR A 111 12.71 -1.12 -22.40
CA THR A 111 11.66 -2.11 -22.10
C THR A 111 10.28 -1.44 -22.10
N ALA A 112 9.41 -1.95 -22.97
CA ALA A 112 8.05 -1.46 -23.16
C ALA A 112 7.03 -2.43 -22.52
N VAL A 113 5.92 -1.89 -22.01
CA VAL A 113 4.84 -2.64 -21.34
C VAL A 113 3.52 -2.34 -22.01
N GLU A 114 2.73 -3.38 -22.31
CA GLU A 114 1.37 -3.20 -22.80
C GLU A 114 0.41 -2.93 -21.64
N VAL A 115 -0.16 -1.72 -21.60
CA VAL A 115 -1.20 -1.30 -20.65
C VAL A 115 -2.35 -0.72 -21.45
N ASP A 116 -3.58 -1.20 -21.21
CA ASP A 116 -4.81 -0.79 -21.91
C ASP A 116 -4.70 -0.79 -23.45
N GLY A 117 -4.00 -1.79 -24.02
CA GLY A 117 -3.80 -1.95 -25.46
C GLY A 117 -2.84 -0.93 -26.08
N ARG A 118 -2.03 -0.25 -25.26
CA ARG A 118 -0.94 0.64 -25.70
C ARG A 118 0.38 0.15 -25.14
N ASN A 119 1.41 0.14 -25.97
CA ASN A 119 2.76 -0.17 -25.53
C ASN A 119 3.41 1.10 -24.98
N ILE A 120 3.79 1.09 -23.70
CA ILE A 120 4.29 2.25 -22.95
C ILE A 120 5.75 2.02 -22.60
N THR A 121 6.60 3.00 -22.90
CA THR A 121 8.04 3.01 -22.62
C THR A 121 8.37 3.98 -21.48
N LEU A 122 9.63 3.99 -21.02
CA LEU A 122 10.09 4.99 -20.07
C LEU A 122 9.99 6.41 -20.65
N ASP A 123 10.20 6.62 -21.96
CA ASP A 123 10.09 7.94 -22.57
C ASP A 123 8.64 8.48 -22.52
N ASP A 124 7.63 7.63 -22.61
CA ASP A 124 6.22 8.05 -22.44
C ASP A 124 5.90 8.54 -21.01
N LEU A 125 6.70 8.13 -20.02
CA LEU A 125 6.44 8.36 -18.60
C LEU A 125 7.41 9.33 -17.92
N CYS A 126 8.62 9.50 -18.44
CA CYS A 126 9.68 10.23 -17.75
C CYS A 126 9.43 11.74 -17.64
N PHE A 127 10.01 12.35 -16.60
CA PHE A 127 10.04 13.80 -16.52
C PHE A 127 11.00 14.40 -17.56
N ARG A 128 10.58 15.51 -18.19
CA ARG A 128 11.34 16.29 -19.16
C ARG A 128 11.51 17.73 -18.64
N PRO A 129 12.70 18.11 -18.12
CA PRO A 129 12.97 19.47 -17.67
C PRO A 129 12.87 20.53 -18.77
N ILE A 130 13.15 20.13 -20.02
CA ILE A 130 13.01 20.96 -21.21
C ILE A 130 12.09 20.21 -22.18
N PRO A 131 10.98 20.82 -22.66
CA PRO A 131 10.14 20.21 -23.68
C PRO A 131 10.94 19.74 -24.91
N ASP A 132 10.56 18.59 -25.46
CA ASP A 132 11.20 17.95 -26.61
C ASP A 132 12.72 17.67 -26.44
N LYS A 133 13.21 17.64 -25.20
CA LYS A 133 14.50 17.06 -24.81
C LYS A 133 14.25 15.81 -23.96
N GLY A 134 15.20 14.88 -24.01
CA GLY A 134 15.04 13.54 -23.44
C GLY A 134 14.84 13.52 -21.92
N CYS A 135 14.48 12.34 -21.43
CA CYS A 135 14.23 12.05 -20.01
C CYS A 135 15.33 12.54 -19.07
N LEU A 136 14.92 13.01 -17.89
CA LEU A 136 15.81 13.10 -16.74
C LEU A 136 16.12 11.68 -16.23
N VAL A 137 17.37 11.25 -16.40
CA VAL A 137 17.93 10.01 -15.82
C VAL A 137 19.20 10.37 -15.08
N GLU A 138 19.18 10.28 -13.75
CA GLU A 138 20.34 10.57 -12.90
C GLU A 138 21.21 9.31 -12.76
N SER A 139 22.24 9.22 -13.59
CA SER A 139 23.16 8.08 -13.66
C SER A 139 24.60 8.56 -13.89
N PRO A 140 25.63 7.89 -13.34
CA PRO A 140 27.04 8.18 -13.67
C PRO A 140 27.32 8.13 -15.17
N MET A 141 26.56 7.34 -15.94
CA MET A 141 26.69 7.26 -17.40
C MET A 141 26.40 8.58 -18.13
N GLN A 142 25.75 9.54 -17.47
CA GLN A 142 25.45 10.85 -18.04
C GLN A 142 26.72 11.67 -18.33
N TYR A 143 27.82 11.47 -17.59
CA TYR A 143 29.12 12.10 -17.90
C TYR A 143 29.63 11.70 -19.29
N TRP A 144 29.43 10.43 -19.68
CA TRP A 144 29.76 9.89 -21.00
C TRP A 144 28.57 9.91 -21.97
N ARG A 145 27.52 10.70 -21.67
CA ARG A 145 26.31 10.87 -22.50
C ARG A 145 25.63 9.54 -22.84
N ASN A 146 25.62 8.60 -21.90
CA ASN A 146 25.12 7.23 -22.04
C ASN A 146 25.79 6.43 -23.19
N ASN A 147 27.01 6.79 -23.59
CA ASN A 147 27.77 6.11 -24.63
C ASN A 147 28.94 5.30 -24.04
N VAL A 148 28.83 3.97 -24.11
CA VAL A 148 29.84 3.03 -23.59
C VAL A 148 31.19 3.16 -24.30
N SER A 149 31.22 3.59 -25.57
CA SER A 149 32.49 3.83 -26.28
C SER A 149 33.27 5.02 -25.71
N LEU A 150 32.58 6.07 -25.23
CA LEU A 150 33.24 7.21 -24.60
C LEU A 150 33.82 6.83 -23.22
N LEU A 151 33.08 6.04 -22.44
CA LEU A 151 33.55 5.44 -21.18
C LEU A 151 34.81 4.58 -21.40
N ALA A 152 34.83 3.74 -22.43
CA ALA A 152 35.96 2.87 -22.75
C ALA A 152 37.23 3.63 -23.21
N THR A 153 37.08 4.89 -23.64
CA THR A 153 38.20 5.77 -24.05
C THR A 153 38.64 6.76 -22.98
N ASP A 154 37.99 6.79 -21.81
CA ASP A 154 38.32 7.72 -20.74
C ASP A 154 39.64 7.33 -20.04
N PRO A 155 40.66 8.21 -19.99
CA PRO A 155 41.92 7.91 -19.31
C PRO A 155 41.82 7.90 -17.77
N ASP A 156 40.84 8.57 -17.16
CA ASP A 156 40.63 8.58 -15.70
C ASP A 156 39.15 8.79 -15.33
N ILE A 157 38.42 7.67 -15.33
CA ILE A 157 37.01 7.57 -14.95
C ILE A 157 36.74 8.16 -13.55
N LYS A 158 37.69 8.04 -12.60
CA LYS A 158 37.49 8.52 -11.23
C LYS A 158 37.50 10.04 -11.17
N LEU A 159 38.44 10.66 -11.88
CA LEU A 159 38.50 12.12 -12.01
C LEU A 159 37.24 12.66 -12.69
N THR A 160 36.72 11.97 -13.71
CA THR A 160 35.48 12.34 -14.41
C THR A 160 34.24 12.32 -13.48
N VAL A 161 34.13 11.36 -12.55
CA VAL A 161 32.96 11.24 -11.65
C VAL A 161 32.97 12.20 -10.46
N VAL A 162 34.16 12.62 -9.99
CA VAL A 162 34.33 13.51 -8.82
C VAL A 162 33.70 14.91 -9.00
N CYS A 163 33.44 15.35 -10.23
CA CYS A 163 32.83 16.64 -10.53
C CYS A 163 31.29 16.63 -10.45
N GLN A 164 30.71 16.24 -9.31
CA GLN A 164 29.26 16.07 -9.17
C GLN A 164 28.53 17.30 -8.62
N THR A 165 27.52 17.77 -9.34
CA THR A 165 26.44 18.64 -8.84
C THR A 165 25.10 17.96 -9.11
N THR A 166 24.23 17.88 -8.11
CA THR A 166 22.90 17.23 -8.21
C THR A 166 21.77 18.27 -8.18
N HIS A 167 20.77 18.10 -9.05
CA HIS A 167 19.63 19.03 -9.20
C HIS A 167 18.34 18.26 -9.61
N PRO A 168 17.30 18.14 -8.74
CA PRO A 168 16.13 17.27 -8.97
C PRO A 168 14.84 17.99 -9.48
N LEU A 169 14.00 17.32 -10.32
CA LEU A 169 12.68 17.76 -10.89
C LEU A 169 11.88 16.56 -11.51
N ASN A 170 10.57 16.52 -11.83
CA ASN A 170 9.27 16.99 -11.27
C ASN A 170 8.10 16.08 -11.84
N ASN A 171 6.91 15.94 -11.23
CA ASN A 171 5.83 15.03 -11.72
C ASN A 171 4.79 15.76 -12.59
N PRO A 172 3.97 15.00 -13.33
CA PRO A 172 2.58 15.36 -13.64
C PRO A 172 1.55 14.62 -12.73
N GLN A 173 0.61 15.35 -12.11
CA GLN A 173 -0.53 14.78 -11.37
C GLN A 173 -1.61 14.44 -12.40
N ASN A 174 -1.46 13.28 -13.04
CA ASN A 174 -2.53 12.72 -13.86
C ASN A 174 -2.83 11.29 -13.36
N THR A 175 -4.11 11.00 -13.11
CA THR A 175 -4.54 9.76 -12.46
C THR A 175 -4.35 8.54 -13.35
N THR A 176 -4.45 8.70 -14.67
CA THR A 176 -4.13 7.64 -15.65
C THR A 176 -2.63 7.39 -15.74
N PHE A 177 -1.83 8.46 -15.78
CA PHE A 177 -0.37 8.40 -15.74
C PHE A 177 0.14 7.67 -14.49
N LEU A 178 -0.43 7.97 -13.31
CA LEU A 178 -0.08 7.29 -12.06
C LEU A 178 -0.34 5.78 -12.13
N ALA A 179 -1.43 5.35 -12.76
CA ALA A 179 -1.74 3.94 -12.94
C ALA A 179 -0.74 3.25 -13.89
N HIS A 180 -0.38 3.90 -14.99
CA HIS A 180 0.59 3.38 -15.97
C HIS A 180 2.01 3.30 -15.39
N ALA A 181 2.46 4.35 -14.69
CA ALA A 181 3.74 4.36 -13.98
C ALA A 181 3.81 3.21 -12.97
N LYS A 182 2.80 3.08 -12.09
CA LYS A 182 2.73 1.96 -11.15
C LYS A 182 2.77 0.59 -11.85
N ALA A 183 2.08 0.41 -12.99
CA ALA A 183 2.11 -0.85 -13.73
C ALA A 183 3.51 -1.19 -14.27
N TRP A 184 4.20 -0.21 -14.87
CA TRP A 184 5.57 -0.36 -15.38
C TRP A 184 6.59 -0.63 -14.26
N GLU A 185 6.49 0.09 -13.14
CA GLU A 185 7.31 -0.11 -11.93
C GLU A 185 7.27 -1.59 -11.46
N ALA A 186 6.08 -2.18 -11.42
CA ALA A 186 5.92 -3.58 -10.99
C ALA A 186 6.40 -4.60 -12.03
N GLN A 187 6.12 -4.40 -13.32
CA GLN A 187 6.38 -5.41 -14.36
C GLN A 187 7.79 -5.35 -14.95
N VAL A 188 8.46 -4.19 -14.91
CA VAL A 188 9.79 -3.98 -15.51
C VAL A 188 10.83 -3.71 -14.43
N PHE A 189 10.63 -2.68 -13.62
CA PHE A 189 11.67 -2.20 -12.69
C PHE A 189 11.93 -3.20 -11.56
N LEU A 190 10.88 -3.68 -10.89
CA LEU A 190 11.00 -4.68 -9.83
C LEU A 190 11.33 -6.10 -10.37
N ASN A 191 10.84 -6.44 -11.57
CA ASN A 191 10.97 -7.79 -12.14
C ASN A 191 12.19 -7.99 -13.06
N THR A 192 12.97 -6.94 -13.36
CA THR A 192 14.18 -7.12 -14.20
C THR A 192 15.19 -8.00 -13.46
N SER A 193 15.53 -9.16 -14.02
CA SER A 193 16.62 -9.97 -13.50
C SER A 193 17.97 -9.30 -13.83
N PHE A 194 18.71 -8.91 -12.80
CA PHE A 194 20.10 -8.50 -12.91
C PHE A 194 20.97 -9.64 -12.40
N SER A 195 21.94 -10.07 -13.23
CA SER A 195 22.89 -11.13 -12.92
C SER A 195 24.26 -10.63 -13.34
N SER A 196 25.03 -10.12 -12.38
CA SER A 196 26.37 -9.61 -12.60
C SER A 196 27.37 -10.77 -12.63
N PRO A 197 28.20 -10.92 -13.68
CA PRO A 197 29.38 -11.79 -13.64
C PRO A 197 30.37 -11.40 -12.53
N SER A 198 30.35 -10.13 -12.14
CA SER A 198 31.25 -9.50 -11.17
C SER A 198 30.74 -9.60 -9.72
N GLY A 199 29.58 -10.20 -9.47
CA GLY A 199 28.99 -10.33 -8.12
C GLY A 199 28.36 -9.05 -7.56
N LEU A 200 28.10 -8.05 -8.42
CA LEU A 200 27.41 -6.81 -8.06
C LEU A 200 25.93 -7.09 -7.73
N VAL A 201 25.43 -6.53 -6.63
CA VAL A 201 24.03 -6.61 -6.19
C VAL A 201 23.35 -5.25 -6.38
N VAL A 202 22.07 -5.28 -6.75
CA VAL A 202 21.26 -4.09 -7.02
C VAL A 202 20.04 -4.08 -6.11
N GLU A 203 20.06 -3.16 -5.15
CA GLU A 203 18.86 -2.82 -4.37
C GLU A 203 18.01 -1.83 -5.14
N ARG A 204 16.69 -1.92 -4.96
CA ARG A 204 15.70 -1.18 -5.75
C ARG A 204 14.60 -0.62 -4.88
N MET A 205 14.29 0.65 -5.08
CA MET A 205 13.16 1.31 -4.46
C MET A 205 12.33 1.98 -5.55
N ALA A 206 11.05 1.64 -5.58
CA ALA A 206 10.06 2.23 -6.48
C ALA A 206 9.08 3.05 -5.65
N GLN A 207 8.58 4.16 -6.17
CA GLN A 207 7.68 5.01 -5.40
C GLN A 207 6.36 4.29 -5.02
N ARG A 208 6.00 3.16 -5.67
CA ARG A 208 4.88 2.28 -5.26
C ARG A 208 5.20 1.19 -4.23
N SER A 209 6.47 0.90 -3.98
CA SER A 209 6.85 -0.30 -3.22
C SER A 209 6.46 -0.21 -1.75
N VAL A 210 6.28 1.01 -1.24
CA VAL A 210 5.78 1.28 0.12
C VAL A 210 4.32 0.88 0.27
N GLU A 211 3.44 1.28 -0.68
CA GLU A 211 2.03 0.87 -0.65
C GLU A 211 1.88 -0.65 -0.85
N ASP A 212 2.66 -1.24 -1.76
CA ASP A 212 2.62 -2.69 -1.98
C ASP A 212 3.01 -3.47 -0.73
N ALA A 213 4.10 -3.08 -0.05
CA ALA A 213 4.55 -3.70 1.20
C ALA A 213 3.46 -3.66 2.28
N LEU A 214 2.78 -2.52 2.44
CA LEU A 214 1.66 -2.38 3.38
C LEU A 214 0.51 -3.36 3.05
N THR A 215 0.21 -3.61 1.78
CA THR A 215 -0.85 -4.57 1.40
C THR A 215 -0.45 -6.02 1.67
N VAL A 216 0.81 -6.40 1.43
CA VAL A 216 1.31 -7.75 1.67
C VAL A 216 1.31 -8.08 3.17
N GLU A 217 1.86 -7.18 3.99
CA GLU A 217 1.83 -7.31 5.46
C GLU A 217 0.39 -7.42 6.00
N THR A 218 -0.54 -6.61 5.47
CA THR A 218 -1.95 -6.66 5.86
C THR A 218 -2.59 -8.03 5.57
N GLN A 219 -2.30 -8.61 4.38
CA GLN A 219 -2.84 -9.93 4.01
C GLN A 219 -2.28 -11.05 4.89
N GLN A 220 -0.98 -11.03 5.21
CA GLN A 220 -0.37 -12.04 6.08
C GLN A 220 -0.94 -11.97 7.51
N ASN A 221 -1.08 -10.77 8.06
CA ASN A 221 -1.63 -10.56 9.39
C ASN A 221 -3.13 -10.93 9.50
N ALA A 222 -3.92 -10.78 8.42
CA ALA A 222 -5.34 -11.14 8.41
C ALA A 222 -5.59 -12.63 8.76
N PHE A 223 -4.72 -13.54 8.32
CA PHE A 223 -4.83 -14.96 8.66
C PHE A 223 -4.67 -15.22 10.16
N VAL A 224 -3.68 -14.58 10.79
CA VAL A 224 -3.41 -14.69 12.23
C VAL A 224 -4.60 -14.19 13.07
N VAL A 225 -5.25 -13.11 12.62
CA VAL A 225 -6.46 -12.57 13.26
C VAL A 225 -7.64 -13.54 13.16
N VAL A 226 -7.89 -14.15 12.00
CA VAL A 226 -8.96 -15.15 11.84
C VAL A 226 -8.73 -16.36 12.75
N LEU A 227 -7.48 -16.84 12.83
CA LEU A 227 -7.11 -17.95 13.70
C LEU A 227 -7.32 -17.63 15.19
N SER A 228 -6.96 -16.42 15.64
CA SER A 228 -7.10 -16.03 17.05
C SER A 228 -8.57 -15.92 17.48
N TYR A 229 -9.45 -15.37 16.65
CA TYR A 229 -10.90 -15.39 16.88
C TYR A 229 -11.46 -16.83 16.91
N GLY A 230 -10.93 -17.73 16.08
CA GLY A 230 -11.26 -19.16 16.12
C GLY A 230 -10.91 -19.82 17.45
N VAL A 231 -9.71 -19.55 17.98
CA VAL A 231 -9.28 -20.05 19.31
C VAL A 231 -10.13 -19.46 20.43
N MET A 232 -10.45 -18.15 20.38
CA MET A 232 -11.36 -17.52 21.34
C MET A 232 -12.76 -18.15 21.32
N PHE A 233 -13.29 -18.50 20.15
CA PHE A 233 -14.56 -19.22 20.05
C PHE A 233 -14.50 -20.59 20.73
N VAL A 234 -13.47 -21.39 20.43
CA VAL A 234 -13.28 -22.72 21.05
C VAL A 234 -13.19 -22.59 22.58
N TYR A 235 -12.46 -21.59 23.09
CA TYR A 235 -12.39 -21.32 24.53
C TYR A 235 -13.77 -21.02 25.14
N VAL A 236 -14.53 -20.07 24.58
CA VAL A 236 -15.87 -19.70 25.08
C VAL A 236 -16.85 -20.88 25.01
N ALA A 237 -16.78 -21.65 23.92
CA ALA A 237 -17.60 -22.83 23.71
C ALA A 237 -17.32 -23.94 24.74
N LEU A 238 -16.05 -24.17 25.10
CA LEU A 238 -15.64 -25.14 26.12
C LEU A 238 -15.89 -24.64 27.55
N ALA A 239 -15.80 -23.34 27.80
CA ALA A 239 -16.04 -22.77 29.13
C ALA A 239 -17.54 -22.71 29.51
N LEU A 240 -18.44 -22.57 28.53
CA LEU A 240 -19.89 -22.53 28.75
C LEU A 240 -20.60 -23.87 28.44
N GLY A 241 -19.98 -24.72 27.62
CA GLY A 241 -20.50 -26.03 27.22
C GLY A 241 -20.03 -27.16 28.14
N ASN A 242 -20.80 -28.25 28.20
CA ASN A 242 -20.37 -29.47 28.88
C ASN A 242 -20.05 -30.53 27.81
N ALA A 243 -18.76 -30.77 27.55
CA ALA A 243 -18.30 -31.52 26.37
C ALA A 243 -18.79 -32.99 26.30
N ARG A 244 -19.26 -33.55 27.41
CA ARG A 244 -19.77 -34.94 27.49
C ARG A 244 -21.27 -35.06 27.15
N ASP A 245 -22.04 -33.97 27.21
CA ASP A 245 -23.49 -33.95 26.98
C ASP A 245 -23.86 -33.02 25.80
N PRO A 246 -23.74 -33.44 24.53
CA PRO A 246 -23.99 -32.57 23.38
C PRO A 246 -25.42 -31.99 23.34
N VAL A 247 -26.41 -32.70 23.92
CA VAL A 247 -27.83 -32.27 23.97
C VAL A 247 -28.09 -31.18 25.02
N ARG A 248 -27.30 -31.12 26.11
CA ARG A 248 -27.39 -30.07 27.14
C ARG A 248 -26.32 -28.98 27.02
N SER A 249 -25.36 -29.16 26.10
CA SER A 249 -24.29 -28.20 25.89
C SER A 249 -24.81 -26.85 25.41
N ARG A 250 -24.41 -25.77 26.10
CA ARG A 250 -24.80 -24.39 25.77
C ARG A 250 -23.98 -23.79 24.61
N PHE A 251 -23.41 -24.63 23.77
CA PHE A 251 -22.55 -24.27 22.63
C PHE A 251 -23.16 -23.16 21.74
N GLY A 252 -24.46 -23.26 21.43
CA GLY A 252 -25.17 -22.27 20.62
C GLY A 252 -25.17 -20.85 21.21
N LEU A 253 -25.12 -20.70 22.55
CA LEU A 253 -25.04 -19.37 23.18
C LEU A 253 -23.68 -18.70 22.93
N GLY A 254 -22.59 -19.48 22.87
CA GLY A 254 -21.26 -18.96 22.52
C GLY A 254 -21.19 -18.49 21.06
N LEU A 255 -21.73 -19.28 20.14
CA LEU A 255 -21.78 -18.95 18.71
C LEU A 255 -22.64 -17.70 18.45
N TRP A 256 -23.83 -17.61 19.06
CA TRP A 256 -24.67 -16.40 18.96
C TRP A 256 -24.01 -15.18 19.59
N GLY A 257 -23.26 -15.33 20.69
CA GLY A 257 -22.49 -14.23 21.29
C GLY A 257 -21.49 -13.61 20.32
N ILE A 258 -20.73 -14.43 19.58
CA ILE A 258 -19.77 -13.95 18.58
C ILE A 258 -20.48 -13.32 17.39
N LEU A 259 -21.56 -13.94 16.88
CA LEU A 259 -22.34 -13.34 15.79
C LEU A 259 -22.88 -11.96 16.18
N ILE A 260 -23.35 -11.76 17.42
CA ILE A 260 -23.80 -10.45 17.91
C ILE A 260 -22.66 -9.43 17.92
N VAL A 261 -21.44 -9.82 18.31
CA VAL A 261 -20.25 -8.94 18.27
C VAL A 261 -19.91 -8.56 16.82
N LEU A 262 -19.93 -9.53 15.89
CA LEU A 262 -19.68 -9.27 14.47
C LEU A 262 -20.75 -8.37 13.83
N PHE A 263 -22.04 -8.57 14.15
CA PHE A 263 -23.10 -7.68 13.70
C PHE A 263 -22.97 -6.28 14.31
N SER A 264 -22.60 -6.15 15.58
CA SER A 264 -22.36 -4.85 16.23
C SER A 264 -21.20 -4.09 15.53
N MET A 265 -20.11 -4.80 15.23
CA MET A 265 -18.98 -4.25 14.47
C MET A 265 -19.40 -3.83 13.06
N GLY A 266 -20.17 -4.67 12.36
CA GLY A 266 -20.70 -4.37 11.02
C GLY A 266 -21.71 -3.21 11.00
N ILE A 267 -22.55 -3.06 12.03
CA ILE A 267 -23.44 -1.91 12.22
C ILE A 267 -22.62 -0.63 12.36
N ALA A 268 -21.57 -0.64 13.20
CA ALA A 268 -20.70 0.52 13.37
C ALA A 268 -20.06 0.92 12.03
N PHE A 269 -19.30 0.02 11.40
CA PHE A 269 -18.64 0.31 10.12
C PHE A 269 -19.64 0.73 9.02
N GLY A 270 -20.74 -0.01 8.85
CA GLY A 270 -21.74 0.28 7.82
C GLY A 270 -22.43 1.62 8.01
N THR A 271 -22.73 2.03 9.25
CA THR A 271 -23.33 3.35 9.51
C THR A 271 -22.33 4.49 9.36
N PHE A 272 -21.08 4.35 9.82
CA PHE A 272 -20.04 5.37 9.59
C PHE A 272 -19.76 5.59 8.09
N VAL A 273 -19.57 4.50 7.32
CA VAL A 273 -19.37 4.60 5.86
C VAL A 273 -20.61 5.14 5.16
N GLY A 274 -21.81 4.65 5.52
CA GLY A 274 -23.07 5.05 4.89
C GLY A 274 -23.47 6.51 5.14
N LEU A 275 -23.06 7.10 6.27
CA LEU A 275 -23.26 8.51 6.59
C LEU A 275 -22.21 9.44 5.99
N GLY A 276 -21.20 8.92 5.28
CA GLY A 276 -20.11 9.73 4.76
C GLY A 276 -19.14 10.22 5.83
N PHE A 277 -19.14 9.62 7.04
CA PHE A 277 -18.03 9.77 8.00
C PHE A 277 -16.78 8.98 7.57
N TYR A 278 -16.67 8.67 6.27
CA TYR A 278 -15.38 8.43 5.65
C TYR A 278 -14.60 9.73 5.76
N SER A 279 -13.75 9.82 6.79
CA SER A 279 -12.76 10.87 6.89
C SER A 279 -11.96 10.90 5.59
N PRO A 280 -11.79 12.05 4.93
CA PRO A 280 -10.65 12.26 4.06
C PRO A 280 -9.41 12.42 4.95
N PHE A 281 -9.07 11.35 5.67
CA PHE A 281 -7.68 11.00 5.94
C PHE A 281 -7.30 10.10 4.76
#